data_AF-F3GN07-F1
#
_entry.id   AF-F3GN07-F1
#
_cell.length_a   1.000
_cell.length_b   1.000
_cell.length_c   1.000
_cell.angle_alpha   90.00
_cell.angle_beta   90.00
_cell.angle_gamma   90.00
#
_symmetry.space_group_name_H-M   'P 1'
#
loop_
_entity.id
_entity.type
_entity.pdbx_description
1 polymer ?
#
loop_
_entity_poly.entity_id
_entity_poly.type
_entity_poly.pdbx_seq_one_letter_code
_entity_poly.pdbx_strand_id
1 'polypeptide(L)'
;MNNNALAGGNPVHGVARPKVETNEGKTPALGDDQAKRLLDAPDAESLQGVRDRAILAVLLYQGLRREELSLLQTGDLQERRGVKHLRIHGKGGKIRYLP
;
A
#
# COMPACT_ATOMS: atom_id res chain seq x y z
N MET A 1 13.43 13.36 30.66
CA MET A 1 12.59 12.13 30.62
C MET A 1 13.50 10.98 30.29
N ASN A 2 13.61 10.05 31.23
CA ASN A 2 14.78 9.19 31.42
C ASN A 2 14.71 7.97 30.51
N ASN A 3 15.63 7.89 29.54
CA ASN A 3 15.92 6.65 28.84
C ASN A 3 16.68 5.73 29.80
N ASN A 4 15.95 4.88 30.54
CA ASN A 4 16.50 3.84 31.41
C ASN A 4 17.26 2.79 30.57
N ALA A 5 18.50 3.10 30.19
CA ALA A 5 19.45 2.12 29.69
C ALA A 5 20.12 1.45 30.90
N LEU A 6 19.60 0.30 31.33
CA LEU A 6 20.19 -0.54 32.38
C LEU A 6 21.49 -1.27 31.94
N ALA A 7 22.04 -0.96 30.77
CA ALA A 7 23.39 -1.30 30.37
C ALA A 7 23.92 -0.13 29.53
N GLY A 8 25.13 0.35 29.80
CA GLY A 8 25.74 1.55 29.20
C GLY A 8 26.06 1.47 27.70
N GLY A 9 25.33 0.66 26.92
CA GLY A 9 25.53 0.47 25.49
C GLY A 9 24.40 -0.31 24.82
N ASN A 10 24.38 -0.31 23.49
CA ASN A 10 23.43 -1.10 22.70
C ASN A 10 23.75 -2.61 22.88
N PRO A 11 22.83 -3.43 23.44
CA PRO A 11 23.09 -4.84 23.76
C PRO A 11 23.38 -5.72 22.54
N VAL A 12 23.10 -5.24 21.32
CA VAL A 12 23.34 -5.97 20.08
C VAL A 12 24.45 -5.36 19.21
N HIS A 13 25.25 -4.43 19.73
CA HIS A 13 26.28 -3.70 18.97
C HIS A 13 27.31 -4.60 18.26
N GLY A 14 27.56 -5.81 18.77
CA GLY A 14 28.48 -6.80 18.16
C GLY A 14 27.80 -7.95 17.44
N VAL A 15 26.47 -8.01 17.39
CA VAL A 15 25.75 -9.13 16.78
C VAL A 15 25.65 -8.91 15.28
N ALA A 16 26.31 -9.76 14.50
CA ALA A 16 26.17 -9.77 13.05
C ALA A 16 24.71 -10.10 12.68
N ARG A 17 24.14 -9.31 11.77
CA ARG A 17 22.79 -9.59 11.25
C ARG A 17 22.81 -10.97 10.59
N PRO A 18 21.81 -11.84 10.87
CA PRO A 18 21.67 -13.10 10.13
C PRO A 18 21.70 -12.84 8.64
N LYS A 19 22.44 -13.68 7.91
CA LYS A 19 22.57 -13.56 6.47
C LYS A 19 21.20 -13.80 5.84
N VAL A 20 20.68 -12.78 5.17
CA VAL A 20 19.45 -12.89 4.39
C VAL A 20 19.85 -13.47 3.05
N GLU A 21 19.49 -14.72 2.79
CA GLU A 21 19.90 -15.44 1.56
C GLU A 21 18.98 -15.16 0.36
N THR A 22 17.87 -14.44 0.57
CA THR A 22 16.91 -14.12 -0.48
C THR A 22 16.59 -12.62 -0.50
N ASN A 23 16.63 -12.02 -1.69
CA ASN A 23 16.08 -10.67 -1.89
C ASN A 23 14.55 -10.68 -2.05
N GLU A 24 13.94 -11.87 -1.99
CA GLU A 24 12.52 -12.09 -2.17
C GLU A 24 11.85 -12.38 -0.83
N GLY A 25 10.64 -11.83 -0.67
CA GLY A 25 9.78 -12.16 0.46
C GLY A 25 9.23 -13.58 0.33
N LYS A 26 8.83 -14.17 1.45
CA LYS A 26 8.18 -15.50 1.48
C LYS A 26 6.82 -15.53 0.76
N THR A 27 6.24 -14.37 0.47
CA THR A 27 4.94 -14.24 -0.18
C THR A 27 5.12 -14.28 -1.69
N PRO A 28 4.55 -15.27 -2.40
CA PRO A 28 4.63 -15.34 -3.85
C PRO A 28 3.93 -14.14 -4.50
N ALA A 29 4.46 -13.67 -5.62
CA ALA A 29 3.87 -12.60 -6.41
C ALA A 29 2.56 -13.06 -7.07
N LEU A 30 1.64 -12.10 -7.29
CA LEU A 30 0.44 -12.33 -8.08
C LEU A 30 0.80 -12.31 -9.56
N GLY A 31 0.39 -13.34 -10.29
CA GLY A 31 0.43 -13.35 -11.76
C GLY A 31 -0.77 -12.59 -12.36
N ASP A 32 -0.67 -12.26 -13.64
CA ASP A 32 -1.69 -11.48 -14.37
C ASP A 32 -3.07 -12.15 -14.33
N ASP A 33 -3.14 -13.47 -14.51
CA ASP A 33 -4.39 -14.23 -14.44
C ASP A 33 -5.02 -14.19 -13.05
N GLN A 34 -4.20 -14.19 -12.00
CA GLN A 34 -4.68 -14.09 -10.62
C GLN A 34 -5.19 -12.68 -10.34
N ALA A 35 -4.49 -11.64 -10.81
CA ALA A 35 -4.92 -10.27 -10.69
C ALA A 35 -6.25 -10.02 -11.42
N LYS A 36 -6.42 -10.58 -12.62
CA LYS A 36 -7.67 -10.50 -13.37
C LYS A 36 -8.82 -11.19 -12.64
N ARG A 37 -8.60 -12.40 -12.12
CA ARG A 37 -9.60 -13.11 -11.32
C ARG A 37 -10.02 -12.34 -10.06
N LEU A 38 -9.10 -11.61 -9.43
CA LEU A 38 -9.45 -10.75 -8.29
C LEU A 38 -10.36 -9.59 -8.72
N LEU A 39 -10.07 -8.95 -9.86
CA LEU A 39 -10.89 -7.85 -10.39
C LEU A 39 -12.30 -8.27 -10.81
N ASP A 40 -12.46 -9.53 -11.23
CA ASP A 40 -13.73 -10.09 -11.72
C ASP A 40 -14.55 -10.78 -10.60
N ALA A 41 -13.99 -10.94 -9.40
CA ALA A 41 -14.66 -11.62 -8.28
C ALA A 41 -15.86 -10.86 -7.66
N PRO A 42 -15.84 -9.51 -7.53
CA PRO A 42 -16.96 -8.77 -6.93
C PRO A 42 -18.20 -8.70 -7.82
N ASP A 43 -19.39 -8.76 -7.21
CA ASP A 43 -20.67 -8.63 -7.93
C ASP A 43 -20.92 -7.20 -8.44
N ALA A 44 -20.88 -7.03 -9.76
CA ALA A 44 -21.01 -5.74 -10.43
C ALA A 44 -22.39 -5.08 -10.28
N GLU A 45 -23.44 -5.84 -9.98
CA GLU A 45 -24.80 -5.32 -9.83
C GLU A 45 -25.06 -4.79 -8.40
N SER A 46 -24.18 -5.09 -7.46
CA SER A 46 -24.28 -4.63 -6.08
C SER A 46 -23.41 -3.40 -5.82
N LEU A 47 -23.90 -2.46 -5.01
CA LEU A 47 -23.10 -1.31 -4.57
C LEU A 47 -21.82 -1.74 -3.85
N GLN A 48 -21.87 -2.83 -3.09
CA GLN A 48 -20.70 -3.37 -2.40
C GLN A 48 -19.67 -3.92 -3.38
N GLY A 49 -20.09 -4.67 -4.40
CA GLY A 49 -19.16 -5.22 -5.38
C GLY A 49 -18.57 -4.16 -6.30
N VAL A 50 -19.33 -3.11 -6.66
CA VAL A 50 -18.77 -1.94 -7.37
C VAL A 50 -17.66 -1.27 -6.53
N ARG A 51 -17.90 -1.08 -5.22
CA ARG A 51 -16.91 -0.53 -4.29
C ARG A 51 -15.68 -1.44 -4.19
N ASP A 52 -15.88 -2.73 -3.99
CA ASP A 52 -14.79 -3.67 -3.76
C ASP A 52 -13.94 -3.84 -5.03
N ARG A 53 -14.56 -3.81 -6.21
CA ARG A 53 -13.86 -3.77 -7.50
C ARG A 53 -13.03 -2.49 -7.65
N ALA A 54 -13.56 -1.33 -7.26
CA ALA A 54 -12.81 -0.08 -7.28
C ALA A 54 -11.60 -0.14 -6.33
N ILE A 55 -11.77 -0.69 -5.13
CA ILE A 55 -10.68 -0.91 -4.17
C ILE A 55 -9.58 -1.78 -4.77
N LEU A 56 -9.95 -2.93 -5.35
CA LEU A 56 -8.99 -3.85 -5.97
C LEU A 56 -8.27 -3.22 -7.16
N ALA A 57 -9.00 -2.49 -8.01
CA ALA A 57 -8.42 -1.78 -9.14
C ALA A 57 -7.39 -0.74 -8.69
N VAL A 58 -7.68 0.06 -7.66
CA VAL A 58 -6.73 1.05 -7.14
C VAL A 58 -5.49 0.36 -6.53
N LEU A 59 -5.65 -0.76 -5.82
CA LEU A 59 -4.51 -1.51 -5.28
C LEU A 59 -3.62 -2.09 -6.40
N LEU A 60 -4.22 -2.69 -7.43
CA LEU A 60 -3.50 -3.39 -8.50
C LEU A 60 -2.88 -2.43 -9.52
N TYR A 61 -3.61 -1.41 -9.97
CA TYR A 61 -3.13 -0.51 -11.02
C TYR A 61 -2.27 0.65 -10.49
N GLN A 62 -2.61 1.18 -9.31
CA GLN A 62 -1.97 2.38 -8.78
C GLN A 62 -0.95 2.09 -7.67
N GLY A 63 -0.87 0.84 -7.20
CA GLY A 63 0.13 0.40 -6.23
C GLY A 63 0.01 1.09 -4.86
N LEU A 64 -1.20 1.51 -4.48
CA LEU A 64 -1.42 2.11 -3.15
C LEU A 64 -1.19 1.08 -2.05
N ARG A 65 -0.68 1.56 -0.92
CA ARG A 65 -0.68 0.78 0.31
C ARG A 65 -2.10 0.74 0.87
N ARG A 66 -2.43 -0.34 1.60
CA ARG A 66 -3.72 -0.52 2.28
C ARG A 66 -4.15 0.72 3.09
N GLU A 67 -3.21 1.29 3.85
CA GLU A 67 -3.47 2.48 4.67
C GLU A 67 -3.79 3.70 3.81
N GLU A 68 -3.03 3.94 2.75
CA GLU A 68 -3.23 5.06 1.82
C GLU A 68 -4.61 4.96 1.13
N LEU A 69 -5.02 3.75 0.76
CA LEU A 69 -6.35 3.48 0.19
C LEU A 69 -7.47 3.69 1.24
N SER A 70 -7.27 3.24 2.48
CA SER A 70 -8.29 3.31 3.54
C SER A 70 -8.61 4.75 3.96
N LEU A 71 -7.70 5.69 3.71
CA LEU A 71 -7.86 7.11 4.00
C LEU A 71 -8.40 7.92 2.81
N LEU A 72 -8.49 7.31 1.62
CA LEU A 72 -8.89 7.99 0.40
C LEU A 72 -10.36 8.43 0.48
N GLN A 73 -10.63 9.68 0.09
CA GLN A 73 -11.97 10.24 0.03
C GLN A 73 -12.36 10.59 -1.42
N THR A 74 -13.66 10.76 -1.68
CA THR A 74 -14.16 11.18 -3.00
C THR A 74 -13.58 12.53 -3.44
N GLY A 75 -13.29 13.44 -2.49
CA GLY A 75 -12.65 14.73 -2.76
C GLY A 75 -11.15 14.65 -3.13
N ASP A 76 -10.54 13.47 -2.99
CA ASP A 76 -9.15 13.24 -3.44
C ASP A 76 -9.07 12.92 -4.94
N LEU A 77 -10.20 12.63 -5.60
CA LEU A 77 -10.28 12.56 -7.04
C LEU A 77 -10.40 13.98 -7.63
N GLN A 78 -9.31 14.48 -8.17
CA GLN A 78 -9.18 15.86 -8.65
C GLN A 78 -8.87 15.89 -10.13
N GLU A 79 -9.40 16.88 -10.83
CA GLU A 79 -9.04 17.09 -12.23
C GLU A 79 -7.86 18.07 -12.33
N ARG A 80 -6.81 17.66 -13.03
CA ARG A 80 -5.64 18.50 -13.31
C ARG A 80 -5.34 18.44 -14.79
N ARG A 81 -5.41 19.59 -15.47
CA ARG A 81 -5.15 19.72 -16.92
C ARG A 81 -6.01 18.76 -17.77
N GLY A 82 -7.29 18.58 -17.41
CA GLY A 82 -8.22 17.70 -18.14
C GLY A 82 -8.10 16.21 -17.80
N VAL A 83 -7.20 15.83 -16.89
CA VAL A 83 -6.97 14.44 -16.49
C VAL A 83 -7.30 14.26 -15.01
N LYS A 84 -8.10 13.25 -14.69
CA LYS A 84 -8.40 12.88 -13.30
C LYS A 84 -7.13 12.38 -12.63
N HIS A 85 -6.93 12.77 -11.37
CA HIS A 85 -5.81 12.36 -10.56
C HIS A 85 -6.30 12.04 -9.15
N LEU A 86 -5.74 11.00 -8.55
CA LEU A 86 -5.91 10.67 -7.14
C LEU A 86 -4.82 11.36 -6.32
N ARG A 87 -5.24 12.19 -5.36
CA ARG A 87 -4.37 12.80 -4.35
C ARG A 87 -4.14 11.80 -3.21
N ILE A 88 -2.92 11.30 -3.09
CA ILE A 88 -2.56 10.27 -2.11
C ILE A 88 -1.67 10.85 -1.00
N HIS A 89 -2.06 10.60 0.24
CA HIS A 89 -1.29 10.91 1.43
C HIS A 89 -0.39 9.73 1.81
N GLY A 90 0.88 9.83 1.47
CA GLY A 90 1.88 8.79 1.70
C GLY A 90 2.62 8.91 3.02
N LYS A 91 3.40 7.87 3.33
CA LYS A 91 4.26 7.80 4.51
C LYS A 91 5.16 9.03 4.65
N GLY A 92 5.28 9.54 5.87
CA GLY A 92 6.07 10.74 6.19
C GLY A 92 5.39 12.05 5.77
N GLY A 93 4.07 12.04 5.57
CA GLY A 93 3.29 13.24 5.21
C GLY A 93 3.47 13.69 3.75
N LYS A 94 4.05 12.84 2.90
CA LYS A 94 4.30 13.18 1.49
C LYS A 94 3.04 13.03 0.66
N ILE A 95 2.66 14.07 -0.08
CA ILE A 95 1.52 14.03 -1.01
C ILE A 95 2.01 13.70 -2.42
N ARG A 96 1.32 12.79 -3.10
CA ARG A 96 1.55 12.47 -4.51
C ARG A 96 0.24 12.48 -5.30
N TYR A 97 0.34 12.70 -6.61
CA TYR A 97 -0.80 12.71 -7.52
C TYR A 97 -0.60 11.58 -8.54
N LEU A 98 -1.54 10.65 -8.60
CA LEU A 98 -1.53 9.55 -9.55
C LEU A 98 -2.62 9.78 -10.60
N PRO A 99 -2.35 9.68 -11.91
CA PRO A 99 -3.37 9.81 -12.94
C PRO A 99 -4.37 8.64 -12.94
#